data_AF-A0A523HA60-F1
#
_entry.id   AF-A0A523HA60-F1
#
_cell.length_a   1.000
_cell.length_b   1.000
_cell.length_c   1.000
_cell.angle_alpha   90.00
_cell.angle_beta   90.00
_cell.angle_gamma   90.00
#
_symmetry.space_group_name_H-M   'P 1'
#
loop_
_entity.id
_entity.type
_entity.pdbx_description
1 polymer ?
#
loop_
_entity_poly.entity_id
_entity_poly.type
_entity_poly.pdbx_seq_one_letter_code
_entity_poly.pdbx_strand_id
1 'polypeptide(L)'
;MTWPTYIPLWPLSFSPTLWFALTLVIAVLLGEGLVRYLKLPRIVGYFCTGLLLGPAGLGMIPELPAVEWRLVVELALGILLFELGCKVNLRWLKANPWIAYTSLLEAGATFAALFGLLMWF
;
A
#
# COMPACT_ATOMS: atom_id res chain seq x y z
N MET A 1 -30.99 -33.95 -22.32
CA MET A 1 -29.97 -33.94 -21.25
C MET A 1 -29.23 -32.63 -21.32
N THR A 2 -29.66 -31.64 -20.55
CA THR A 2 -29.03 -30.31 -20.48
C THR A 2 -27.77 -30.43 -19.64
N TRP A 3 -26.60 -30.28 -20.26
CA TRP A 3 -25.32 -30.29 -19.56
C TRP A 3 -25.32 -29.23 -18.44
N PRO A 4 -24.79 -29.54 -17.25
CA PRO A 4 -24.75 -28.61 -16.14
C PRO A 4 -23.85 -27.40 -16.42
N THR A 5 -24.46 -26.21 -16.47
CA THR A 5 -23.84 -24.91 -16.83
C THR A 5 -22.90 -24.31 -15.77
N TYR A 6 -22.49 -25.08 -14.76
CA TYR A 6 -21.67 -24.60 -13.62
C TYR A 6 -20.17 -24.89 -13.78
N ILE A 7 -19.78 -25.64 -14.81
CA ILE A 7 -18.38 -25.99 -15.05
C ILE A 7 -17.79 -24.91 -15.97
N PRO A 8 -16.80 -24.12 -15.54
CA PRO A 8 -16.14 -23.17 -16.42
C PRO A 8 -15.51 -23.93 -17.59
N LEU A 9 -15.88 -23.54 -18.82
CA LEU A 9 -15.33 -24.08 -20.05
C LEU A 9 -13.83 -23.75 -20.10
N TRP A 10 -13.01 -24.76 -20.34
CA TRP A 10 -11.58 -24.59 -20.53
C TRP A 10 -11.31 -23.65 -21.73
N PRO A 11 -10.45 -22.62 -21.61
CA PRO A 11 -9.56 -22.31 -20.50
C PRO A 11 -10.26 -21.53 -19.37
N LEU A 12 -9.89 -21.85 -18.12
CA LEU A 12 -10.36 -21.17 -16.91
C LEU A 12 -10.09 -19.66 -17.00
N SER A 13 -11.14 -18.87 -17.22
CA SER A 13 -11.06 -17.41 -17.15
C SER A 13 -11.23 -16.96 -15.69
N PHE A 14 -10.11 -16.59 -15.05
CA PHE A 14 -10.14 -16.06 -13.70
C PHE A 14 -10.64 -14.61 -13.72
N SER A 15 -11.59 -14.28 -12.83
CA SER A 15 -12.06 -12.91 -12.70
C SER A 15 -10.95 -12.01 -12.12
N PRO A 16 -10.88 -10.73 -12.50
CA PRO A 16 -9.91 -9.79 -11.92
C PRO A 16 -9.96 -9.73 -10.39
N THR A 17 -11.16 -9.88 -9.82
CA THR A 17 -11.40 -9.93 -8.38
C THR A 17 -10.67 -11.09 -7.68
N LEU A 18 -10.53 -12.24 -8.34
CA LEU A 18 -9.78 -13.37 -7.78
C LEU A 18 -8.29 -13.04 -7.65
N TRP A 19 -7.71 -12.39 -8.67
CA TRP A 19 -6.31 -11.97 -8.65
C TRP A 19 -6.03 -10.96 -7.53
N PHE A 20 -6.97 -10.06 -7.27
CA PHE A 20 -6.91 -9.16 -6.12
C PHE A 20 -6.95 -9.89 -4.79
N ALA A 21 -7.91 -10.80 -4.59
CA ALA A 21 -8.02 -11.58 -3.37
C ALA A 21 -6.75 -12.40 -3.13
N LEU A 22 -6.23 -13.05 -4.17
CA LEU A 22 -4.98 -13.82 -4.11
C LEU A 22 -3.79 -12.93 -3.76
N THR A 23 -3.69 -11.75 -4.36
CA THR A 23 -2.64 -10.76 -4.06
C THR A 23 -2.68 -10.34 -2.59
N LEU A 24 -3.85 -10.09 -2.04
CA LEU A 24 -4.00 -9.76 -0.61
C LEU A 24 -3.57 -10.92 0.30
N VAL A 25 -3.94 -12.15 -0.04
CA VAL A 25 -3.53 -13.34 0.72
C VAL A 25 -2.01 -13.50 0.67
N ILE A 26 -1.40 -13.39 -0.52
CA ILE A 26 0.05 -13.45 -0.68
C ILE A 26 0.74 -12.35 0.12
N ALA A 27 0.18 -11.13 0.12
CA ALA A 27 0.72 -10.00 0.87
C ALA A 27 0.76 -10.28 2.37
N VAL A 28 -0.31 -10.87 2.92
CA VAL A 28 -0.36 -11.27 4.33
C VAL A 28 0.65 -12.37 4.63
N LEU A 29 0.74 -13.41 3.78
CA LEU A 29 1.67 -14.53 3.97
C LEU A 29 3.13 -14.08 3.90
N LEU A 30 3.48 -13.25 2.90
CA LEU A 30 4.82 -12.68 2.78
C LEU A 30 5.13 -11.72 3.93
N GLY A 31 4.17 -10.88 4.33
CA GLY A 31 4.31 -10.01 5.49
C GLY A 31 4.60 -10.78 6.79
N GLU A 32 3.85 -11.85 7.05
CA GLU A 32 4.07 -12.71 8.23
C GLU A 32 5.40 -13.47 8.13
N GLY A 33 5.74 -13.97 6.94
CA GLY A 33 7.02 -14.63 6.68
C GLY A 33 8.21 -13.71 6.95
N LEU A 34 8.16 -12.47 6.45
CA LEU A 34 9.22 -11.48 6.64
C LEU A 34 9.38 -11.07 8.10
N VAL A 35 8.28 -10.93 8.84
CA VAL A 35 8.34 -10.71 10.29
C VAL A 35 8.99 -11.90 10.99
N ARG A 36 8.53 -13.12 10.70
CA ARG A 36 8.96 -14.32 11.43
C ARG A 36 10.41 -14.69 11.16
N TYR A 37 10.87 -14.57 9.91
CA TYR A 37 12.18 -15.04 9.50
C TYR A 37 13.22 -13.92 9.46
N LEU A 38 12.85 -12.70 9.02
CA LEU A 38 13.78 -11.59 8.85
C LEU A 38 13.62 -10.48 9.90
N LYS A 39 12.63 -10.57 10.80
CA LYS A 39 12.29 -9.53 11.79
C LYS A 39 12.00 -8.16 11.16
N LEU A 40 11.57 -8.15 9.90
CA LEU A 40 11.22 -6.92 9.18
C LEU A 40 9.76 -6.52 9.49
N PRO A 41 9.42 -5.22 9.43
CA PRO A 41 8.04 -4.76 9.59
C PRO A 41 7.10 -5.36 8.53
N ARG A 42 5.88 -5.75 8.91
CA ARG A 42 4.87 -6.35 7.99
C ARG A 42 4.63 -5.52 6.73
N ILE A 43 4.66 -4.19 6.88
CA ILE A 43 4.43 -3.24 5.79
C ILE A 43 5.43 -3.44 4.62
N VAL A 44 6.66 -3.86 4.91
CA VAL A 44 7.66 -4.18 3.89
C VAL A 44 7.18 -5.33 3.01
N GLY A 45 6.57 -6.37 3.61
CA GLY A 45 6.03 -7.49 2.85
C GLY A 45 4.87 -7.11 1.94
N TYR A 46 4.01 -6.20 2.37
CA TYR A 46 2.92 -5.69 1.55
C TYR A 46 3.46 -4.94 0.33
N PHE A 47 4.45 -4.06 0.53
CA PHE A 47 5.12 -3.35 -0.56
C PHE A 47 5.85 -4.31 -1.52
N CYS A 48 6.62 -5.26 -1.00
CA CYS A 48 7.33 -6.26 -1.82
C CYS A 48 6.34 -7.09 -2.65
N THR A 49 5.19 -7.46 -2.08
CA THR A 49 4.17 -8.21 -2.81
C THR A 49 3.61 -7.41 -3.97
N GLY A 50 3.28 -6.13 -3.74
CA GLY A 50 2.82 -5.23 -4.80
C GLY A 50 3.87 -5.01 -5.90
N LEU A 51 5.14 -4.89 -5.53
CA LEU A 51 6.25 -4.76 -6.48
C LEU A 51 6.44 -6.04 -7.32
N LEU A 52 6.35 -7.21 -6.67
CA LEU A 52 6.55 -8.51 -7.32
C LEU A 52 5.36 -8.91 -8.21
N LEU A 53 4.13 -8.67 -7.78
CA LEU A 53 2.92 -9.10 -8.52
C LEU A 53 2.38 -8.01 -9.45
N GLY A 54 2.75 -6.75 -9.22
CA GLY A 54 2.36 -5.62 -10.04
C GLY A 54 3.06 -5.58 -11.40
N PRO A 55 2.80 -4.53 -12.20
CA PRO A 55 3.28 -4.42 -13.58
C PRO A 55 4.81 -4.32 -13.69
N ALA A 56 5.49 -3.83 -12.66
CA ALA A 56 6.96 -3.79 -12.62
C ALA A 56 7.61 -5.16 -12.33
N GLY A 57 6.81 -6.14 -11.88
CA GLY A 57 7.25 -7.49 -11.55
C GLY A 57 6.70 -8.53 -12.54
N LEU A 58 5.85 -9.42 -12.04
CA LEU A 58 5.29 -10.55 -12.79
C LEU A 58 4.04 -10.18 -13.61
N GLY A 59 3.46 -8.97 -13.42
CA GLY A 59 2.28 -8.54 -14.16
C GLY A 59 1.04 -9.41 -13.92
N MET A 60 0.93 -10.04 -12.75
CA MET A 60 -0.19 -10.94 -12.42
C MET A 60 -1.45 -10.18 -11.99
N ILE A 61 -1.29 -8.93 -11.54
CA ILE A 61 -2.41 -8.05 -11.19
C ILE A 61 -2.98 -7.47 -12.50
N PRO A 62 -4.28 -7.68 -12.78
CA PRO A 62 -4.95 -7.09 -13.94
C PRO A 62 -4.74 -5.58 -14.00
N GLU A 63 -4.49 -5.04 -15.19
CA GLU A 63 -4.38 -3.60 -15.38
C GLU A 63 -5.77 -2.96 -15.24
N LEU A 64 -6.01 -2.29 -14.11
CA LEU A 64 -7.12 -1.34 -14.02
C LEU A 64 -6.67 -0.01 -14.62
N PRO A 65 -7.61 0.77 -15.19
CA PRO A 65 -7.35 2.14 -15.57
C PRO A 65 -6.67 2.89 -14.43
N ALA A 66 -5.63 3.67 -14.73
CA ALA A 66 -4.86 4.42 -13.72
C ALA A 66 -5.75 5.31 -12.83
N VAL A 67 -6.88 5.79 -13.37
CA VAL A 67 -7.89 6.57 -12.65
C VAL A 67 -8.53 5.78 -11.50
N GLU A 68 -8.85 4.50 -11.73
CA GLU A 68 -9.48 3.64 -10.72
C GLU A 68 -8.49 3.31 -9.59
N TRP A 69 -7.24 3.00 -9.95
CA TRP A 69 -6.16 2.79 -8.97
C TRP A 69 -5.91 4.03 -8.12
N ARG A 70 -5.89 5.21 -8.73
CA ARG A 70 -5.71 6.49 -8.03
C ARG A 70 -6.80 6.69 -6.98
N LEU A 71 -8.06 6.45 -7.32
CA LEU A 71 -9.18 6.53 -6.38
C LEU A 71 -8.96 5.61 -5.17
N VAL A 72 -8.59 4.34 -5.41
CA VAL A 72 -8.35 3.37 -4.33
C VAL A 72 -7.21 3.82 -3.41
N VAL A 73 -6.10 4.30 -3.98
CA VAL A 73 -4.95 4.78 -3.20
C VAL A 73 -5.31 6.05 -2.42
N GLU A 74 -6.01 6.99 -3.03
CA GLU A 74 -6.46 8.22 -2.37
C GLU A 74 -7.42 7.92 -1.21
N LEU A 75 -8.35 6.98 -1.39
CA LEU A 75 -9.25 6.53 -0.33
C LEU A 75 -8.49 5.81 0.79
N ALA A 76 -7.58 4.90 0.45
CA ALA A 76 -6.77 4.17 1.44
C ALA A 76 -5.88 5.12 2.26
N LEU A 77 -5.19 6.05 1.60
CA LEU A 77 -4.39 7.08 2.27
C LEU A 77 -5.25 8.04 3.08
N GLY A 78 -6.41 8.44 2.56
CA GLY A 78 -7.36 9.28 3.29
C GLY A 78 -7.86 8.63 4.58
N ILE A 79 -8.23 7.35 4.52
CA ILE A 79 -8.64 6.57 5.70
C ILE A 79 -7.48 6.41 6.68
N LEU A 80 -6.27 6.10 6.19
CA LEU A 80 -5.09 5.97 7.03
C LEU A 80 -4.76 7.29 7.75
N LEU A 81 -4.78 8.42 7.03
CA LEU A 81 -4.54 9.74 7.59
C LEU A 81 -5.63 10.15 8.59
N PHE A 82 -6.89 9.79 8.31
CA PHE A 82 -7.99 10.00 9.24
C PHE A 82 -7.78 9.20 10.53
N GLU A 83 -7.45 7.90 10.43
CA GLU A 83 -7.18 7.05 11.59
C GLU A 83 -6.01 7.57 12.42
N LEU A 84 -4.92 7.97 11.75
CA LEU A 84 -3.77 8.60 12.40
C LEU A 84 -4.17 9.90 13.09
N GLY A 85 -4.91 10.78 12.41
CA GLY A 85 -5.38 12.05 12.96
C GLY A 85 -6.27 11.88 14.20
N CYS A 86 -7.16 10.88 14.20
CA CYS A 86 -7.98 10.53 15.35
C CYS A 86 -7.16 10.01 16.55
N LYS A 87 -6.01 9.36 16.30
CA LYS A 87 -5.10 8.90 17.35
C LYS A 87 -4.21 10.02 17.91
N VAL A 88 -4.10 11.18 17.24
CA VAL A 88 -3.30 12.31 17.73
C VAL A 88 -4.00 13.04 18.88
N ASN A 89 -3.34 13.13 20.03
CA ASN A 89 -3.82 13.92 21.16
C ASN A 89 -3.49 15.41 20.99
N LEU A 90 -4.46 16.19 20.47
CA LEU A 90 -4.30 17.63 20.24
C LEU A 90 -4.07 18.43 21.53
N ARG A 91 -4.58 17.97 22.69
CA ARG A 91 -4.36 18.66 23.97
C ARG A 91 -2.91 18.54 24.40
N TRP A 92 -2.33 17.36 24.23
CA TRP A 92 -0.92 17.11 24.52
C TRP A 92 0.00 17.87 23.55
N LEU A 93 -0.37 17.94 22.27
CA LEU A 93 0.37 18.71 21.27
C LEU A 93 0.37 20.22 21.59
N LYS A 94 -0.77 20.77 22.04
CA LYS A 94 -0.84 22.17 22.50
C LYS A 94 -0.01 22.43 23.76
N ALA A 95 0.09 21.44 24.65
CA ALA A 95 0.92 21.55 25.87
C ALA A 95 2.42 21.44 25.57
N ASN A 96 2.80 20.73 24.50
CA ASN A 96 4.20 20.53 24.09
C ASN A 96 4.41 21.01 22.65
N PRO A 97 4.34 22.33 22.39
CA PRO A 97 4.46 22.87 21.03
C PRO A 97 5.82 22.58 20.40
N TRP A 98 6.85 22.32 21.22
CA TRP A 98 8.19 21.97 20.74
C TRP A 98 8.18 20.78 19.79
N ILE A 99 7.32 19.79 20.03
CA ILE A 99 7.22 18.58 19.19
C ILE A 99 6.66 18.93 17.81
N ALA A 100 5.71 19.87 17.75
CA ALA A 100 5.21 20.36 16.47
C ALA A 100 6.31 21.11 15.70
N TYR A 101 7.11 21.94 16.39
CA TYR A 101 8.22 22.65 15.76
C TYR A 101 9.31 21.70 15.26
N THR A 102 9.72 20.70 16.06
CA THR A 102 10.74 19.73 15.65
C THR A 102 10.26 18.91 14.46
N SER A 103 9.01 18.42 14.47
CA SER A 103 8.46 17.67 13.34
C SER A 103 8.34 18.53 12.08
N LEU A 104 7.96 19.80 12.20
CA LEU A 104 7.87 20.71 11.06
C LEU A 104 9.26 21.03 10.49
N LEU A 105 10.25 21.25 11.36
CA LEU A 105 11.63 21.48 10.95
C LEU A 105 12.25 20.23 10.32
N GLU A 106 12.03 19.04 10.88
CA GLU A 106 12.51 17.78 10.30
C GLU A 106 11.91 17.53 8.92
N ALA A 107 10.59 17.69 8.78
CA ALA A 107 9.91 17.54 7.49
C ALA A 107 10.40 18.57 6.47
N GLY A 108 10.50 19.84 6.88
CA GLY A 108 10.98 20.94 6.03
C GLY A 108 12.45 20.79 5.63
N ALA A 109 13.31 20.38 6.55
CA ALA A 109 14.72 20.14 6.27
C ALA A 109 14.92 18.93 5.35
N THR A 110 14.16 17.85 5.57
CA THR A 110 14.18 16.66 4.68
C THR A 110 13.72 17.05 3.28
N PHE A 111 12.65 17.83 3.16
CA PHE A 111 12.18 18.36 1.88
C PHE A 111 13.25 19.23 1.20
N ALA A 112 13.82 20.20 1.91
CA ALA A 112 14.83 21.10 1.35
C ALA A 112 16.10 20.34 0.92
N ALA A 113 16.54 19.34 1.70
CA ALA A 113 17.70 18.52 1.38
C ALA A 113 17.45 17.68 0.10
N LEU A 114 16.31 17.00 0.01
CA LEU A 114 15.96 16.22 -1.18
C LEU A 114 15.74 17.11 -2.41
N PHE A 115 15.08 18.25 -2.24
CA PHE A 115 14.89 19.23 -3.31
C PHE A 115 16.22 19.79 -3.82
N GLY A 116 17.14 20.14 -2.92
CA GLY A 116 18.49 20.59 -3.28
C GLY A 116 19.28 19.51 -4.02
N LEU A 117 19.18 18.25 -3.58
CA LEU A 117 19.80 17.12 -4.27
C LEU A 117 19.22 16.90 -5.67
N LEU A 118 17.89 16.99 -5.83
CA LEU A 118 17.22 16.87 -7.12
C LEU A 118 17.55 18.02 -8.08
N MET A 119 17.79 19.24 -7.59
CA MET A 119 18.22 20.37 -8.43
C MET A 119 19.70 20.31 -8.81
N TRP A 120 20.51 19.56 -8.06
CA TRP A 120 21.92 19.37 -8.37
C TRP A 120 22.15 18.37 -9.51
N PHE A 121 21.29 17.36 -9.61
CA PHE A 121 21.25 16.40 -10.72
C PHE A 121 20.54 16.98 -11.95
#